data_AF-A0A1S3M5W7-F1
#
_entry.id   AF-A0A1S3M5W7-F1
#
_cell.length_a   1.000
_cell.length_b   1.000
_cell.length_c   1.000
_cell.angle_alpha   90.00
_cell.angle_beta   90.00
_cell.angle_gamma   90.00
#
_symmetry.space_group_name_H-M   'P 1'
#
loop_
_entity.id
_entity.type
_entity.pdbx_description
1 polymer ?
#
loop_
_entity_poly.entity_id
_entity_poly.type
_entity_poly.pdbx_seq_one_letter_code
_entity_poly.pdbx_strand_id
1 'polypeptide(L)'
;MVPMAVQQSMSVYSQRKAETVNRLVGTMREATNLCNGVLASLNLPAALEDLSGDSIPQSIVEKARAIVQQGGLQSIEQLIRDLPELLTRNREILDESLKMLSDEESTDSELRSKFSQRWNRTPSGDLYKPLRAEGGNFRSVLDKAVQADQVVKERYNTHCEMIALLCKPEAELTAAIPSA
;
A
#
# COMPACT_ATOMS: atom_id res chain seq x y z
N MET A 1 21.45 19.61 26.70
CA MET A 1 20.49 18.49 26.70
C MET A 1 19.09 19.07 26.83
N VAL A 2 18.13 18.61 26.02
CA VAL A 2 16.72 19.04 26.11
C VAL A 2 16.06 18.28 27.28
N PRO A 3 15.25 18.93 28.14
CA PRO A 3 14.59 18.26 29.25
C PRO A 3 13.65 17.14 28.78
N MET A 4 13.60 16.01 29.51
CA MET A 4 12.72 14.88 29.20
C MET A 4 11.25 15.29 29.08
N ALA A 5 10.79 16.21 29.92
CA ALA A 5 9.43 16.75 29.86
C ALA A 5 9.13 17.45 28.53
N VAL A 6 10.11 18.15 27.95
CA VAL A 6 9.99 18.80 26.63
C VAL A 6 9.99 17.76 25.51
N GLN A 7 10.83 16.73 25.59
CA GLN A 7 10.83 15.63 24.62
C GLN A 7 9.49 14.87 24.60
N GLN A 8 8.95 14.56 25.78
CA GLN A 8 7.63 13.93 25.90
C GLN A 8 6.52 14.82 25.35
N SER A 9 6.52 16.11 25.72
CA SER A 9 5.52 17.07 25.22
C SER A 9 5.59 17.24 23.70
N MET A 10 6.80 17.25 23.13
CA MET A 10 7.01 17.33 21.67
C MET A 10 6.52 16.07 20.96
N SER A 11 6.76 14.88 21.53
CA SER A 11 6.24 13.62 21.00
C SER A 11 4.71 13.61 20.96
N VAL A 12 4.07 14.01 22.07
CA VAL A 12 2.61 14.13 22.16
C VAL A 12 2.06 15.15 21.17
N TYR A 13 2.72 16.31 21.02
CA TYR A 13 2.32 17.32 20.04
C TYR A 13 2.40 16.77 18.60
N SER A 14 3.51 16.13 18.24
CA SER A 14 3.70 15.51 16.92
C SER A 14 2.64 14.45 16.63
N GLN A 15 2.30 13.62 17.63
CA GLN A 15 1.24 12.63 17.52
C GLN A 15 -0.13 13.28 17.27
N ARG A 16 -0.52 14.28 18.08
CA ARG A 16 -1.79 15.00 17.91
C ARG A 16 -1.88 15.75 16.58
N LYS A 17 -0.76 16.33 16.14
CA LYS A 17 -0.67 16.98 14.83
C LYS A 17 -0.89 15.97 13.71
N ALA A 18 -0.20 14.84 13.75
CA ALA A 18 -0.35 13.78 12.76
C ALA A 18 -1.78 13.24 12.74
N GLU A 19 -2.37 12.99 13.90
CA GLU A 19 -3.77 12.54 14.04
C GLU A 19 -4.75 13.55 13.43
N THR A 20 -4.59 14.84 13.75
CA THR A 20 -5.46 15.90 13.23
C THR A 20 -5.36 16.01 11.71
N VAL A 21 -4.15 15.99 11.17
CA VAL A 21 -3.91 16.05 9.72
C VAL A 21 -4.48 14.82 9.03
N ASN A 22 -4.19 13.62 9.53
CA ASN A 22 -4.68 12.36 8.95
C ASN A 22 -6.21 12.31 8.98
N ARG A 23 -6.84 12.78 10.05
CA ARG A 23 -8.30 12.85 10.16
C ARG A 23 -8.88 13.79 9.10
N LEU A 24 -8.35 15.01 8.97
CA LEU A 24 -8.84 15.98 7.99
C LEU A 24 -8.66 15.47 6.55
N VAL A 25 -7.48 14.92 6.23
CA VAL A 25 -7.20 14.33 4.92
C VAL A 25 -8.12 13.13 4.65
N GLY A 26 -8.37 12.30 5.65
CA GLY A 26 -9.32 11.17 5.56
C GLY A 26 -10.72 11.65 5.22
N THR A 27 -11.26 12.62 5.98
CA THR A 27 -12.60 13.19 5.73
C THR A 27 -12.71 13.81 4.34
N MET A 28 -11.68 14.52 3.86
CA MET A 28 -11.68 15.09 2.51
C MET A 28 -11.68 14.01 1.41
N ARG A 29 -10.91 12.93 1.59
CA ARG A 29 -10.89 11.80 0.65
C ARG A 29 -12.23 11.07 0.62
N GLU A 30 -12.83 10.81 1.78
CA GLU A 30 -14.16 10.20 1.89
C GLU A 30 -15.24 11.05 1.23
N ALA A 31 -15.27 12.36 1.50
CA ALA A 31 -16.24 13.27 0.89
C ALA A 31 -16.07 13.35 -0.64
N THR A 32 -14.82 13.37 -1.13
CA THR A 32 -14.53 13.39 -2.57
C THR A 32 -14.97 12.09 -3.23
N ASN A 33 -14.67 10.93 -2.62
CA ASN A 33 -15.09 9.62 -3.13
C ASN A 33 -16.61 9.48 -3.15
N LEU A 34 -17.30 9.95 -2.11
CA LEU A 34 -18.76 9.97 -2.05
C LEU A 34 -19.34 10.85 -3.17
N CYS A 35 -18.82 12.06 -3.35
CA CYS A 35 -19.27 12.97 -4.40
C CYS A 35 -19.06 12.37 -5.79
N ASN A 36 -17.87 11.82 -6.07
CA ASN A 36 -17.58 11.15 -7.34
C ASN A 36 -18.50 9.94 -7.57
N GLY A 37 -18.79 9.16 -6.53
CA GLY A 37 -19.71 8.03 -6.61
C GLY A 37 -21.15 8.46 -6.92
N VAL A 38 -21.64 9.53 -6.27
CA VAL A 38 -22.97 10.09 -6.55
C VAL A 38 -23.04 10.64 -7.98
N LEU A 39 -22.06 11.42 -8.42
CA LEU A 39 -22.02 11.95 -9.78
C LEU A 39 -22.00 10.82 -10.83
N ALA A 40 -21.18 9.79 -10.62
CA ALA A 40 -21.15 8.63 -11.51
C ALA A 40 -22.49 7.88 -11.54
N SER A 41 -23.16 7.70 -10.40
CA SER A 41 -24.47 7.04 -10.33
C SER A 41 -25.58 7.80 -11.05
N LEU A 42 -25.43 9.12 -11.19
CA LEU A 42 -26.35 10.01 -11.91
C LEU A 42 -25.92 10.25 -13.36
N ASN A 43 -24.85 9.58 -13.82
CA ASN A 43 -24.22 9.79 -15.12
C ASN A 43 -23.81 11.27 -15.37
N LEU A 44 -23.44 12.02 -14.33
CA LEU A 44 -23.03 13.42 -14.42
C LEU A 44 -21.50 13.56 -14.45
N PRO A 45 -20.95 14.52 -15.22
CA PRO A 45 -21.63 15.50 -16.08
C PRO A 45 -21.99 14.97 -17.48
N ALA A 46 -21.69 13.70 -17.80
CA ALA A 46 -21.89 13.11 -19.13
C ALA A 46 -23.32 13.28 -19.67
N ALA A 47 -24.34 13.10 -18.83
CA ALA A 47 -25.75 13.27 -19.19
C ALA A 47 -26.14 14.72 -19.55
N LEU A 48 -25.37 15.72 -19.14
CA LEU A 48 -25.59 17.13 -19.52
C LEU A 48 -24.84 17.49 -20.81
N GLU A 49 -23.74 16.79 -21.10
CA GLU A 49 -22.88 17.03 -22.26
C GLU A 49 -23.35 16.26 -23.50
N ASP A 50 -24.10 15.17 -23.32
CA ASP A 50 -24.65 14.35 -24.40
C ASP A 50 -25.89 14.98 -25.04
N LEU A 51 -25.69 16.09 -25.76
CA LEU A 51 -26.76 16.78 -26.49
C LEU A 51 -27.14 16.08 -27.81
N SER A 52 -26.29 15.18 -28.31
CA SER A 52 -26.35 14.67 -29.70
C SER A 52 -26.54 13.16 -29.81
N GLY A 53 -26.28 12.37 -28.75
CA GLY A 53 -26.45 10.91 -28.72
C GLY A 53 -25.44 10.10 -29.54
N ASP A 54 -24.64 10.77 -30.37
CA ASP A 54 -23.74 10.16 -31.37
C ASP A 54 -22.25 10.48 -31.09
N SER A 55 -21.96 11.27 -30.06
CA SER A 55 -20.61 11.74 -29.72
C SER A 55 -20.26 11.48 -28.26
N ILE A 56 -19.03 11.05 -27.98
CA ILE A 56 -18.55 10.86 -26.61
C ILE A 56 -18.59 12.20 -25.84
N PRO A 57 -19.14 12.23 -24.62
CA PRO A 57 -19.05 13.39 -23.74
C PRO A 57 -17.62 13.89 -23.54
N GLN A 58 -17.43 15.20 -23.60
CA GLN A 58 -16.11 15.84 -23.51
C GLN A 58 -15.40 15.49 -22.18
N SER A 59 -16.15 15.41 -21.08
CA SER A 59 -15.62 15.00 -19.78
C SER A 59 -15.02 13.59 -19.74
N ILE A 60 -15.54 12.65 -20.54
CA ILE A 60 -15.01 11.28 -20.65
C ILE A 60 -13.72 11.31 -21.48
N VAL A 61 -13.70 12.06 -22.58
CA VAL A 61 -12.51 12.22 -23.44
C VAL A 61 -11.36 12.85 -22.66
N GLU A 62 -11.63 13.88 -21.87
CA GLU A 62 -10.62 14.54 -21.02
C GLU A 62 -10.04 13.56 -19.97
N LYS A 63 -10.90 12.76 -19.32
CA LYS A 63 -10.46 11.72 -18.37
C LYS A 63 -9.64 10.62 -19.05
N ALA A 64 -10.07 10.16 -20.23
CA ALA A 64 -9.34 9.17 -21.03
C ALA A 64 -7.93 9.70 -21.39
N ARG A 65 -7.84 10.94 -21.89
CA ARG A 65 -6.55 11.59 -22.19
C ARG A 65 -5.66 11.72 -20.94
N ALA A 66 -6.23 12.05 -19.78
CA ALA A 66 -5.48 12.12 -18.53
C ALA A 66 -4.91 10.74 -18.13
N ILE A 67 -5.67 9.65 -18.29
CA ILE A 67 -5.22 8.28 -18.00
C ILE A 67 -4.08 7.89 -18.94
N VAL A 68 -4.22 8.15 -20.26
CA VAL A 68 -3.18 7.86 -21.25
C VAL A 68 -1.89 8.63 -20.97
N GLN A 69 -1.99 9.92 -20.59
CA GLN A 69 -0.83 10.73 -20.20
C GLN A 69 -0.10 10.20 -18.96
N GLN A 70 -0.81 9.52 -18.05
CA GLN A 70 -0.23 8.91 -16.84
C GLN A 70 0.36 7.50 -17.09
N GLY A 71 0.49 7.08 -18.35
CA GLY A 71 1.06 5.77 -18.72
C GLY A 71 0.01 4.66 -18.90
N GLY A 72 -1.28 5.00 -18.86
CA GLY A 72 -2.38 4.10 -19.18
C GLY A 72 -2.44 2.86 -18.30
N LEU A 73 -2.92 1.75 -18.87
CA LEU A 73 -3.01 0.47 -18.17
C LEU A 73 -1.64 -0.14 -17.83
N GLN A 74 -0.63 0.12 -18.67
CA GLN A 74 0.70 -0.48 -18.55
C GLN A 74 1.40 -0.05 -17.25
N SER A 75 1.24 1.20 -16.82
CA SER A 75 1.82 1.67 -15.55
C SER A 75 1.23 0.94 -14.34
N ILE A 76 -0.08 0.67 -14.36
CA ILE A 76 -0.77 -0.09 -13.31
C ILE A 76 -0.32 -1.56 -13.32
N GLU A 77 -0.23 -2.18 -14.50
CA GLU A 77 0.25 -3.56 -14.65
C GLU A 77 1.67 -3.74 -14.12
N GLN A 78 2.55 -2.77 -14.38
CA GLN A 78 3.91 -2.80 -13.89
C GLN A 78 3.94 -2.71 -12.37
N LEU A 79 3.21 -1.78 -11.76
CA LEU A 79 3.12 -1.66 -10.30
C LEU A 79 2.58 -2.94 -9.64
N ILE A 80 1.56 -3.56 -10.23
CA ILE A 80 1.00 -4.83 -9.73
C ILE A 80 1.99 -5.99 -9.87
N ARG A 81 2.79 -6.00 -10.94
CA ARG A 81 3.83 -7.01 -11.17
C ARG A 81 4.99 -6.89 -10.20
N ASP A 82 5.36 -5.67 -9.82
CA ASP A 82 6.50 -5.40 -8.93
C ASP A 82 6.17 -5.67 -7.45
N LEU A 83 4.89 -5.58 -7.04
CA LEU A 83 4.45 -5.79 -5.65
C LEU A 83 4.92 -7.13 -5.02
N PRO A 84 4.71 -8.30 -5.65
CA PRO A 84 5.17 -9.58 -5.10
C PRO A 84 6.69 -9.66 -4.92
N GLU A 85 7.46 -9.06 -5.82
CA GLU A 85 8.92 -9.05 -5.75
C GLU A 85 9.40 -8.22 -4.56
N LEU A 86 8.83 -7.02 -4.37
CA LEU A 86 9.13 -6.17 -3.22
C LEU A 86 8.76 -6.83 -1.90
N LEU A 87 7.62 -7.52 -1.85
CA LEU A 87 7.19 -8.27 -0.66
C LEU A 87 8.14 -9.43 -0.35
N THR A 88 8.51 -10.19 -1.38
CA THR A 88 9.44 -11.33 -1.25
C THR A 88 10.79 -10.86 -0.71
N ARG A 89 11.34 -9.79 -1.29
CA ARG A 89 12.60 -9.19 -0.83
C ARG A 89 12.54 -8.76 0.65
N ASN A 90 11.46 -8.10 1.07
CA ASN A 90 11.31 -7.70 2.48
C ASN A 90 11.22 -8.91 3.42
N ARG A 91 10.56 -9.99 2.96
CA ARG A 91 10.44 -11.23 3.71
C ARG A 91 11.78 -11.95 3.85
N GLU A 92 12.55 -12.03 2.77
CA GLU A 92 13.89 -12.62 2.78
C GLU A 92 14.82 -11.90 3.76
N ILE A 93 14.83 -10.56 3.74
CA ILE A 93 15.64 -9.76 4.67
C ILE A 93 15.24 -10.05 6.13
N LEU A 94 13.94 -10.14 6.42
CA LEU A 94 13.45 -10.45 7.77
C LEU A 94 13.81 -11.87 8.19
N ASP A 95 13.60 -12.85 7.31
CA ASP A 95 13.86 -14.27 7.58
C ASP A 95 15.37 -14.52 7.78
N GLU A 96 16.23 -13.90 6.98
CA GLU A 96 17.69 -13.95 7.14
C GLU A 96 18.13 -13.30 8.46
N SER A 97 17.56 -12.14 8.80
CA SER A 97 17.84 -11.45 10.07
C SER A 97 17.50 -12.31 11.29
N LEU A 98 16.34 -12.98 11.28
CA LEU A 98 15.90 -13.86 12.36
C LEU A 98 16.70 -15.17 12.40
N LYS A 99 17.13 -15.66 11.23
CA LYS A 99 18.00 -16.83 11.13
C LYS A 99 19.35 -16.57 11.79
N MET A 100 19.98 -15.42 11.53
CA MET A 100 21.25 -15.05 12.20
C MET A 100 21.15 -15.08 13.73
N LEU A 101 20.04 -14.58 14.29
CA LEU A 101 19.80 -14.63 15.74
C LEU A 101 19.61 -16.07 16.26
N SER A 102 19.02 -16.94 15.45
CA SER A 102 18.75 -18.34 15.82
C SER A 102 20.01 -19.20 15.74
N ASP A 103 20.82 -18.98 14.70
CA ASP A 103 22.10 -19.66 14.51
C ASP A 103 23.06 -19.33 15.67
N GLU A 104 23.17 -18.05 16.06
CA GLU A 104 24.02 -17.66 17.20
C GLU A 104 23.45 -18.06 18.58
N GLU A 105 22.13 -18.18 18.73
CA GLU A 105 21.58 -18.74 19.97
C GLU A 105 21.88 -20.25 20.08
N SER A 106 21.87 -20.98 18.97
CA SER A 106 22.22 -22.40 18.94
C SER A 106 23.66 -22.63 19.36
N THR A 107 24.60 -21.84 18.82
CA THR A 107 26.03 -21.90 19.18
C THR A 107 26.26 -21.50 20.64
N ASP A 108 25.59 -20.45 21.16
CA ASP A 108 25.67 -20.07 22.59
C ASP A 108 25.19 -21.22 23.50
N SER A 109 24.07 -21.86 23.14
CA SER A 109 23.52 -22.98 23.90
C SER A 109 24.47 -24.19 23.92
N GLU A 110 25.06 -24.53 22.77
CA GLU A 110 26.06 -25.60 22.66
C GLU A 110 27.33 -25.30 23.47
N LEU A 111 27.86 -24.07 23.38
CA LEU A 111 29.06 -23.66 24.11
C LEU A 111 28.81 -23.62 25.61
N ARG A 112 27.63 -23.15 26.04
CA ARG A 112 27.21 -23.15 27.44
C ARG A 112 27.10 -24.57 27.99
N SER A 113 26.56 -25.50 27.21
CA SER A 113 26.51 -26.93 27.58
C SER A 113 27.90 -27.54 27.74
N LYS A 114 28.83 -27.24 26.81
CA LYS A 114 30.20 -27.80 26.80
C LYS A 114 31.13 -27.17 27.85
N PHE A 115 31.00 -25.86 28.09
CA PHE A 115 31.98 -25.08 28.85
C PHE A 115 31.46 -24.49 30.16
N SER A 116 30.17 -24.67 30.50
CA SER A 116 29.50 -24.34 31.77
C SER A 116 30.18 -23.23 32.61
N GLN A 117 31.10 -23.59 33.50
CA GLN A 117 31.79 -22.67 34.41
C GLN A 117 32.65 -21.59 33.72
N ARG A 118 33.11 -21.82 32.49
CA ARG A 118 33.88 -20.86 31.69
C ARG A 118 33.00 -20.00 30.76
N TRP A 119 31.71 -20.31 30.65
CA TRP A 119 30.77 -19.61 29.77
C TRP A 119 29.69 -18.88 30.57
N ASN A 120 30.08 -17.75 31.17
CA ASN A 120 29.26 -16.95 32.10
C ASN A 120 28.60 -15.71 31.45
N ARG A 121 28.49 -15.68 30.12
CA ARG A 121 27.85 -14.59 29.37
C ARG A 121 26.33 -14.65 29.53
N THR A 122 25.67 -13.49 29.41
CA THR A 122 24.20 -13.42 29.33
C THR A 122 23.70 -14.33 28.19
N PRO A 123 22.69 -15.19 28.43
CA PRO A 123 22.11 -16.03 27.38
C PRO A 123 21.70 -15.22 26.16
N SER A 124 22.08 -15.69 24.97
CA SER A 124 21.67 -15.06 23.71
C SER A 124 20.15 -14.95 23.62
N GLY A 125 19.42 -15.96 24.11
CA GLY A 125 17.96 -15.94 24.18
C GLY A 125 17.37 -14.81 25.02
N ASP A 126 18.05 -14.36 26.09
CA ASP A 126 17.63 -13.21 26.88
C ASP A 126 18.01 -11.88 26.21
N LEU A 127 19.18 -11.82 25.58
CA LEU A 127 19.67 -10.65 24.87
C LEU A 127 18.84 -10.33 23.63
N TYR A 128 18.34 -11.36 22.93
CA TYR A 128 17.61 -11.20 21.66
C TYR A 128 16.10 -11.02 21.81
N LYS A 129 15.54 -11.04 23.03
CA LYS A 129 14.09 -10.85 23.25
C LYS A 129 13.53 -9.58 22.58
N PRO A 130 14.16 -8.39 22.72
CA PRO A 130 13.66 -7.17 22.08
C PRO A 130 13.69 -7.27 20.55
N LEU A 131 14.77 -7.81 19.98
CA LEU A 131 14.93 -7.98 18.53
C LEU A 131 13.90 -8.96 17.95
N ARG A 132 13.60 -10.05 18.67
CA ARG A 132 12.55 -10.99 18.27
C ARG A 132 11.16 -10.39 18.36
N ALA A 133 10.90 -9.55 19.35
CA ALA A 133 9.64 -8.82 19.44
C ALA A 133 9.46 -7.87 18.24
N GLU A 134 10.52 -7.14 17.85
CA GLU A 134 10.53 -6.33 16.63
C GLU A 134 10.31 -7.18 15.37
N GLY A 135 10.98 -8.33 15.26
CA GLY A 135 10.76 -9.28 14.16
C GLY A 135 9.31 -9.76 14.05
N GLY A 136 8.67 -10.04 15.18
CA GLY A 136 7.24 -10.37 15.25
C GLY A 136 6.34 -9.21 14.79
N ASN A 137 6.67 -7.98 15.15
CA ASN A 137 5.96 -6.79 14.67
C ASN A 137 6.08 -6.64 13.15
N PHE A 138 7.29 -6.81 12.58
CA PHE A 138 7.49 -6.75 11.13
C PHE A 138 6.74 -7.86 10.40
N ARG A 139 6.71 -9.08 10.96
CA ARG A 139 5.91 -10.18 10.41
C ARG A 139 4.43 -9.80 10.32
N SER A 140 3.86 -9.23 11.39
CA SER A 140 2.47 -8.77 11.41
C SER A 140 2.19 -7.67 10.38
N VAL A 141 3.14 -6.75 10.18
CA VAL A 141 3.03 -5.70 9.14
C VAL A 141 3.05 -6.30 7.74
N LEU A 142 3.94 -7.27 7.48
CA LEU A 142 3.99 -7.98 6.21
C LEU A 142 2.69 -8.76 5.94
N ASP A 143 2.13 -9.43 6.95
CA ASP A 143 0.86 -10.15 6.80
C ASP A 143 -0.31 -9.21 6.46
N LYS A 144 -0.33 -8.01 7.05
CA LYS A 144 -1.30 -6.96 6.69
C LYS A 144 -1.07 -6.43 5.27
N ALA A 145 0.18 -6.30 4.85
CA ALA A 145 0.52 -5.90 3.49
C ALA A 145 0.02 -6.93 2.45
N VAL A 146 0.21 -8.23 2.69
CA VAL A 146 -0.32 -9.31 1.83
C VAL A 146 -1.84 -9.18 1.65
N GLN A 147 -2.57 -8.93 2.74
CA GLN A 147 -4.02 -8.75 2.67
C GLN A 147 -4.42 -7.50 1.87
N ALA A 148 -3.70 -6.39 2.05
CA ALA A 148 -3.95 -5.17 1.29
C ALA A 148 -3.66 -5.36 -0.20
N ASP A 149 -2.57 -6.02 -0.56
CA ASP A 149 -2.20 -6.33 -1.94
C ASP A 149 -3.27 -7.19 -2.63
N GLN A 150 -3.83 -8.17 -1.91
CA GLN A 150 -4.91 -9.00 -2.41
C GLN A 150 -6.17 -8.17 -2.74
N VAL A 151 -6.57 -7.27 -1.85
CA VAL A 151 -7.72 -6.37 -2.08
C VAL A 151 -7.49 -5.47 -3.31
N VAL A 152 -6.27 -4.94 -3.47
CA VAL A 152 -5.93 -4.11 -4.63
C VAL A 152 -5.96 -4.93 -5.92
N LYS A 153 -5.42 -6.15 -5.90
CA LYS A 153 -5.38 -7.05 -7.05
C LYS A 153 -6.78 -7.47 -7.50
N GLU A 154 -7.67 -7.79 -6.56
CA GLU A 154 -9.08 -8.13 -6.86
C GLU A 154 -9.81 -6.95 -7.49
N ARG A 155 -9.64 -5.74 -6.94
CA ARG A 155 -10.22 -4.52 -7.53
C ARG A 155 -9.68 -4.24 -8.92
N TYR A 156 -8.38 -4.42 -9.13
CA TYR A 156 -7.78 -4.27 -10.44
C TYR A 156 -8.38 -5.25 -11.45
N ASN A 157 -8.46 -6.54 -11.12
CA ASN A 157 -9.04 -7.56 -12.01
C ASN A 157 -10.51 -7.26 -12.36
N THR A 158 -11.26 -6.61 -11.47
CA THR A 158 -12.66 -6.23 -11.71
C THR A 158 -12.79 -5.04 -12.67
N HIS A 159 -11.78 -4.15 -12.71
CA HIS A 159 -11.87 -2.88 -13.44
C HIS A 159 -10.90 -2.75 -14.61
N CYS A 160 -9.97 -3.69 -14.80
CA CYS A 160 -8.90 -3.60 -15.79
C CYS A 160 -9.43 -3.48 -17.23
N GLU A 161 -10.47 -4.23 -17.59
CA GLU A 161 -11.08 -4.18 -18.93
C GLU A 161 -11.68 -2.80 -19.23
N MET A 162 -12.34 -2.19 -18.25
CA MET A 162 -12.95 -0.86 -18.40
C MET A 162 -11.89 0.24 -18.49
N ILE A 163 -10.80 0.12 -17.73
CA ILE A 163 -9.65 1.03 -17.82
C ILE A 163 -8.95 0.84 -19.17
N ALA A 164 -8.83 -0.39 -19.65
CA ALA A 164 -8.27 -0.69 -20.97
C ALA A 164 -9.08 -0.01 -22.08
N LEU A 165 -10.42 -0.05 -21.98
CA LEU A 165 -11.31 0.65 -22.90
C LEU A 165 -11.06 2.16 -22.93
N LEU A 166 -10.94 2.79 -21.74
CA LEU A 166 -10.63 4.22 -21.62
C LEU A 166 -9.24 4.60 -22.15
N CYS A 167 -8.32 3.65 -22.26
CA CYS A 167 -6.99 3.90 -22.83
C CYS A 167 -6.94 3.81 -24.36
N LYS A 168 -8.02 3.38 -25.01
CA LYS A 168 -8.07 3.25 -26.47
C LYS A 168 -8.15 4.60 -27.19
N PRO A 169 -7.79 4.66 -28.48
CA PRO A 169 -7.97 5.85 -29.31
C PRO A 169 -9.43 6.30 -29.33
N GLU A 170 -9.66 7.60 -29.45
CA GLU A 170 -11.00 8.22 -29.41
C GLU A 170 -11.98 7.56 -30.40
N ALA A 171 -11.53 7.19 -31.60
CA ALA A 171 -12.36 6.50 -32.59
C ALA A 171 -12.83 5.10 -32.15
N GLU A 172 -11.95 4.33 -31.50
CA GLU A 172 -12.33 3.01 -30.95
C GLU A 172 -13.18 3.14 -29.69
N LEU A 173 -12.95 4.18 -28.89
CA LEU A 173 -13.75 4.48 -27.72
C LEU A 173 -15.19 4.87 -28.14
N THR A 174 -15.36 5.65 -29.20
CA THR A 174 -16.70 6.03 -29.72
C THR A 174 -17.43 4.80 -30.23
N ALA A 175 -16.75 3.94 -30.98
CA ALA A 175 -17.33 2.71 -31.52
C ALA A 175 -17.73 1.69 -30.45
N ALA A 176 -17.11 1.76 -29.26
CA ALA A 176 -17.43 0.87 -28.15
C ALA A 176 -18.61 1.37 -27.30
N ILE A 177 -19.03 2.62 -27.45
CA ILE A 177 -20.23 3.15 -26.82
C ILE A 177 -21.41 2.91 -27.78
N PRO A 178 -22.46 2.17 -27.38
CA PRO A 178 -23.62 1.96 -28.23
C PRO A 178 -24.28 3.31 -28.54
N SER A 179 -24.42 3.63 -29.82
CA SER A 179 -25.32 4.70 -30.28
C SER A 179 -26.76 4.21 -30.21
N ALA A 180 -27.66 5.08 -29.73
CA ALA A 180 -29.10 4.81 -29.66
C ALA A 180 -29.79 5.10 -31.01
#